data_AF-A0A4Q4C4S9-F1
#
_entry.id   AF-A0A4Q4C4S9-F1
#
_cell.length_a   1.000
_cell.length_b   1.000
_cell.length_c   1.000
_cell.angle_alpha   90.00
_cell.angle_beta   90.00
_cell.angle_gamma   90.00
#
_symmetry.space_group_name_H-M   'P 1'
#
loop_
_entity.id
_entity.type
_entity.pdbx_description
1 polymer ?
#
loop_
_entity_poly.entity_id
_entity_poly.type
_entity_poly.pdbx_seq_one_letter_code
_entity_poly.pdbx_strand_id
1 'polypeptide(L)'
;DQQRDLALLTVQGDPGPVLSFRSGPDVRRGEGVVTYGFPLAGLLSSGPTLTTGEVSALGGMRDNQTQFQISAPVQPGNSGGPLLDLGGNVMGVVVSKLNAQRIAQSTGDIPQNVNFAVKGTEALEFLRANGVQPRMAPTGAAPRSAAEVGEVAHPSTVFLRCMR
;
A
#
# COMPACT_ATOMS: atom_id res chain seq x y z
N ASP A 1 -0.47 7.08 -14.52
CA ASP A 1 0.15 5.96 -15.24
C ASP A 1 -0.77 4.76 -15.16
N GLN A 2 -1.49 4.47 -16.24
CA GLN A 2 -2.44 3.37 -16.29
C GLN A 2 -1.75 2.00 -16.23
N GLN A 3 -0.50 1.89 -16.71
CA GLN A 3 0.22 0.62 -16.73
C GLN A 3 0.69 0.26 -15.32
N ARG A 4 1.16 1.25 -14.55
CA ARG A 4 1.61 1.06 -13.17
C ARG A 4 0.48 1.14 -12.13
N ASP A 5 -0.73 1.50 -12.54
CA ASP A 5 -1.87 1.79 -11.66
C ASP A 5 -1.55 2.86 -10.60
N LEU A 6 -0.90 3.95 -11.05
CA LEU A 6 -0.48 5.07 -10.20
C LEU A 6 -1.03 6.40 -10.71
N ALA A 7 -1.38 7.29 -9.79
CA ALA A 7 -1.72 8.67 -10.08
C ALA A 7 -0.92 9.62 -9.18
N LEU A 8 -0.54 10.77 -9.73
CA LEU A 8 0.04 11.87 -8.97
C LEU A 8 -1.00 12.98 -8.90
N LEU A 9 -1.33 13.42 -7.69
CA LEU A 9 -2.33 14.44 -7.44
C LEU A 9 -1.70 15.60 -6.68
N THR A 10 -2.16 16.81 -6.99
CA THR A 10 -1.85 18.00 -6.19
C THR A 10 -3.12 18.38 -5.44
N VAL A 11 -2.98 18.60 -4.13
CA VAL A 11 -4.07 19.07 -3.27
C VAL A 11 -3.75 20.47 -2.78
N GLN A 12 -4.79 21.25 -2.49
CA GLN A 12 -4.64 22.54 -1.83
C GLN A 12 -4.58 22.34 -0.31
N GLY A 13 -3.75 23.14 0.37
CA GLY A 13 -3.55 23.05 1.82
C GLY A 13 -2.43 22.09 2.22
N ASP A 14 -2.37 21.76 3.50
CA ASP A 14 -1.40 20.82 4.07
C ASP A 14 -2.03 19.42 4.15
N PRO A 15 -1.59 18.45 3.33
CA PRO A 15 -2.08 17.08 3.39
C PRO A 15 -1.54 16.29 4.59
N GLY A 16 -0.68 16.90 5.41
CA GLY A 16 0.03 16.25 6.50
C GLY A 16 1.47 15.89 6.15
N PRO A 17 2.20 15.27 7.10
CA PRO A 17 3.59 14.92 6.92
C PRO A 17 3.80 13.90 5.79
N VAL A 18 4.97 13.98 5.16
CA VAL A 18 5.36 13.07 4.06
C VAL A 18 6.03 11.82 4.62
N LEU A 19 5.53 10.65 4.21
CA LEU A 19 6.15 9.36 4.51
C LEU A 19 7.46 9.18 3.73
N SER A 20 8.43 8.51 4.35
CA SER A 20 9.68 8.16 3.68
C SER A 20 9.53 6.85 2.93
N PHE A 21 10.08 6.76 1.72
CA PHE A 21 10.27 5.50 1.03
C PHE A 21 11.42 4.72 1.63
N ARG A 22 11.26 3.40 1.68
CA ARG A 22 12.31 2.48 2.11
C ARG A 22 13.54 2.59 1.21
N SER A 23 14.71 2.66 1.82
CA SER A 23 16.01 2.42 1.18
C SER A 23 16.75 1.27 1.88
N GLY A 24 17.66 0.61 1.18
CA GLY A 24 18.43 -0.51 1.71
C GLY A 24 18.17 -1.81 0.94
N PRO A 25 18.29 -2.98 1.59
CA PRO A 25 18.15 -4.27 0.94
C PRO A 25 16.76 -4.48 0.32
N ASP A 26 16.70 -5.31 -0.71
CA ASP A 26 15.46 -5.72 -1.36
C ASP A 26 14.47 -6.31 -0.36
N VAL A 27 13.18 -6.10 -0.66
CA VAL A 27 12.07 -6.69 0.10
C VAL A 27 12.12 -8.20 -0.02
N ARG A 28 11.93 -8.90 1.10
CA ARG A 28 11.94 -10.37 1.17
C ARG A 28 10.55 -10.92 1.49
N ARG A 29 10.32 -12.17 1.08
CA ARG A 29 9.15 -12.94 1.53
C ARG A 29 9.16 -13.07 3.05
N GLY A 30 8.00 -12.97 3.67
CA GLY A 30 7.82 -13.01 5.12
C GLY A 30 8.17 -11.71 5.84
N GLU A 31 8.57 -10.64 5.13
CA GLU A 31 8.72 -9.33 5.78
C GLU A 31 7.35 -8.81 6.20
N GLY A 32 7.26 -8.42 7.48
CA GLY A 32 6.03 -7.88 8.06
C GLY A 32 5.67 -6.54 7.43
N VAL A 33 4.38 -6.39 7.15
CA VAL A 33 3.84 -5.18 6.53
C VAL A 33 2.65 -4.63 7.32
N VAL A 34 2.49 -3.32 7.22
CA VAL A 34 1.33 -2.58 7.71
C VAL A 34 0.73 -1.81 6.55
N THR A 35 -0.59 -1.78 6.45
CA THR A 35 -1.29 -0.83 5.58
C THR A 35 -2.34 -0.07 6.37
N TYR A 36 -2.55 1.17 5.95
CA TYR A 36 -3.43 2.14 6.58
C TYR A 36 -4.29 2.77 5.51
N GLY A 37 -5.60 2.84 5.72
CA GLY A 37 -6.52 3.32 4.70
C GLY A 37 -7.91 3.59 5.26
N PHE A 38 -8.87 3.88 4.38
CA PHE A 38 -10.25 4.20 4.74
C PHE A 38 -11.20 3.20 4.10
N PRO A 39 -11.16 1.91 4.52
CA PRO A 39 -11.97 0.89 3.88
C PRO A 39 -13.44 1.17 4.13
N LEU A 40 -14.25 1.09 3.06
CA LEU A 40 -15.70 1.19 3.15
C LEU A 40 -16.17 2.42 3.96
N ALA A 41 -15.49 3.56 3.78
CA ALA A 41 -15.79 4.80 4.47
C ALA A 41 -17.27 5.19 4.30
N GLY A 42 -17.98 5.31 5.43
CA GLY A 42 -19.43 5.59 5.46
C GLY A 42 -20.34 4.35 5.43
N LEU A 43 -19.81 3.15 5.24
CA LEU A 43 -20.55 1.88 5.35
C LEU A 43 -20.17 1.08 6.61
N LEU A 44 -18.87 1.02 6.97
CA LEU A 44 -18.40 0.31 8.17
C LEU A 44 -17.88 1.23 9.28
N SER A 45 -17.16 2.29 8.90
CA SER A 45 -16.63 3.31 9.81
C SER A 45 -16.37 4.60 9.03
N SER A 46 -16.36 5.74 9.72
CA SER A 46 -15.88 7.02 9.15
C SER A 46 -14.36 7.21 9.36
N GLY A 47 -13.74 6.39 10.21
CA GLY A 47 -12.32 6.48 10.54
C GLY A 47 -11.45 5.55 9.69
N PRO A 48 -10.14 5.82 9.66
CA PRO A 48 -9.19 4.93 9.00
C PRO A 48 -9.06 3.59 9.74
N THR A 49 -8.60 2.57 9.02
CA THR A 49 -8.31 1.23 9.54
C THR A 49 -6.86 0.88 9.25
N LEU A 50 -6.24 0.19 10.21
CA LEU A 50 -4.93 -0.40 10.09
C LEU A 50 -5.07 -1.92 9.94
N THR A 51 -4.33 -2.51 9.01
CA THR A 51 -4.22 -3.96 8.88
C THR A 51 -2.76 -4.39 8.76
N THR A 52 -2.45 -5.55 9.30
CA THR A 52 -1.11 -6.14 9.28
C THR A 52 -1.09 -7.42 8.44
N GLY A 53 0.10 -7.81 7.99
CA GLY A 53 0.34 -9.05 7.30
C GLY A 53 1.82 -9.19 6.96
N GLU A 54 2.11 -9.88 5.86
CA GLU A 54 3.46 -10.06 5.35
C GLU A 54 3.49 -10.01 3.82
N VAL A 55 4.69 -9.86 3.27
CA VAL A 55 4.97 -10.08 1.85
C VAL A 55 4.95 -11.59 1.57
N SER A 56 3.89 -12.07 0.91
CA SER A 56 3.74 -13.48 0.55
C SER A 56 4.57 -13.83 -0.70
N ALA A 57 4.61 -12.94 -1.69
CA ALA A 57 5.39 -13.13 -2.91
C ALA A 57 5.94 -11.82 -3.49
N LEU A 58 7.03 -11.93 -4.26
CA LEU A 58 7.72 -10.79 -4.89
C LEU A 58 7.21 -10.48 -6.30
N GLY A 59 6.13 -11.13 -6.71
CA GLY A 59 5.41 -10.89 -7.96
C GLY A 59 3.91 -10.90 -7.69
N GLY A 60 3.17 -10.14 -8.50
CA GLY A 60 1.72 -10.13 -8.49
C GLY A 60 1.12 -11.23 -9.37
N MET A 61 -0.14 -11.07 -9.74
CA MET A 61 -0.84 -11.99 -10.63
C MET A 61 -0.06 -12.22 -11.93
N ARG A 62 0.00 -13.48 -12.40
CA ARG A 62 0.72 -13.88 -13.62
C ARG A 62 2.18 -13.41 -13.63
N ASP A 63 2.84 -13.55 -12.48
CA ASP A 63 4.23 -13.16 -12.27
C ASP A 63 4.53 -11.70 -12.58
N ASN A 64 3.55 -10.80 -12.37
CA ASN A 64 3.75 -9.38 -12.56
C ASN A 64 4.86 -8.87 -11.61
N GLN A 65 6.03 -8.60 -12.18
CA GLN A 65 7.23 -8.21 -11.42
C GLN A 65 7.15 -6.80 -10.82
N THR A 66 6.17 -6.00 -11.22
CA THR A 66 5.95 -4.63 -10.71
C THR A 66 5.17 -4.61 -9.39
N GLN A 67 4.74 -5.79 -8.89
CA GLN A 67 3.88 -5.91 -7.72
C GLN A 67 4.41 -6.89 -6.68
N PHE A 68 3.99 -6.68 -5.42
CA PHE A 68 4.04 -7.66 -4.35
C PHE A 68 2.69 -8.36 -4.21
N GLN A 69 2.71 -9.62 -3.79
CA GLN A 69 1.56 -10.26 -3.15
C GLN A 69 1.71 -10.13 -1.63
N ILE A 70 0.65 -9.71 -0.95
CA ILE A 70 0.61 -9.52 0.50
C ILE A 70 -0.56 -10.26 1.13
N SER A 71 -0.38 -10.67 2.38
CA SER A 71 -1.45 -11.32 3.18
C SER A 71 -2.32 -10.33 3.94
N ALA A 72 -1.87 -9.07 4.11
CA ALA A 72 -2.60 -8.05 4.84
C ALA A 72 -4.00 -7.85 4.23
N PRO A 73 -5.09 -7.90 5.04
CA PRO A 73 -6.44 -7.72 4.54
C PRO A 73 -6.67 -6.34 3.89
N VAL A 74 -6.84 -6.32 2.57
CA VAL A 74 -7.20 -5.10 1.82
C VAL A 74 -8.71 -5.08 1.57
N GLN A 75 -9.37 -3.93 1.50
CA GLN A 75 -10.77 -3.80 1.03
C GLN A 75 -10.88 -2.59 0.10
N PRO A 76 -11.98 -2.45 -0.68
CA PRO A 76 -12.27 -1.19 -1.35
C PRO A 76 -12.19 -0.02 -0.35
N GLY A 77 -11.37 0.99 -0.67
CA GLY A 77 -11.03 2.10 0.22
C GLY A 77 -9.60 2.05 0.81
N ASN A 78 -8.92 0.90 0.72
CA ASN A 78 -7.48 0.81 1.02
C ASN A 78 -6.61 1.07 -0.22
N SER A 79 -7.19 0.99 -1.43
CA SER A 79 -6.47 1.23 -2.69
C SER A 79 -5.91 2.66 -2.75
N GLY A 80 -4.65 2.77 -3.14
CA GLY A 80 -3.88 4.03 -3.08
C GLY A 80 -3.24 4.30 -1.73
N GLY A 81 -3.61 3.57 -0.67
CA GLY A 81 -2.99 3.67 0.64
C GLY A 81 -1.56 3.09 0.67
N PRO A 82 -0.74 3.51 1.65
CA PRO A 82 0.63 3.04 1.77
C PRO A 82 0.69 1.57 2.21
N LEU A 83 1.66 0.83 1.66
CA LEU A 83 2.17 -0.41 2.22
C LEU A 83 3.52 -0.10 2.90
N LEU A 84 3.58 -0.30 4.21
CA LEU A 84 4.68 0.11 5.06
C LEU A 84 5.45 -1.09 5.60
N ASP A 85 6.77 -0.94 5.72
CA ASP A 85 7.58 -1.83 6.55
C ASP A 85 7.35 -1.54 8.05
N LEU A 86 7.89 -2.41 8.93
CA LEU A 86 7.83 -2.19 10.38
C LEU A 86 8.69 -1.00 10.85
N GLY A 87 9.44 -0.35 9.96
CA GLY A 87 10.10 0.93 10.19
C GLY A 87 9.23 2.14 9.80
N GLY A 88 7.98 1.93 9.38
CA GLY A 88 7.07 2.98 8.92
C GLY A 88 7.45 3.59 7.57
N ASN A 89 8.29 2.91 6.78
CA ASN A 89 8.71 3.39 5.47
C ASN A 89 7.87 2.75 4.38
N VAL A 90 7.52 3.54 3.36
CA VAL A 90 6.78 3.09 2.19
C VAL A 90 7.61 2.09 1.40
N MET A 91 7.10 0.86 1.31
CA MET A 91 7.63 -0.19 0.45
C MET A 91 6.74 -0.45 -0.77
N GLY A 92 5.51 0.07 -0.79
CA GLY A 92 4.61 -0.05 -1.93
C GLY A 92 3.31 0.74 -1.78
N VAL A 93 2.45 0.65 -2.80
CA VAL A 93 1.12 1.28 -2.85
C VAL A 93 0.07 0.19 -3.04
N VAL A 94 -0.90 0.10 -2.15
CA VAL A 94 -1.92 -0.94 -2.20
C VAL A 94 -2.80 -0.77 -3.43
N VAL A 95 -3.04 -1.86 -4.17
CA VAL A 95 -3.98 -1.87 -5.30
C VAL A 95 -5.29 -2.55 -4.92
N SER A 96 -6.33 -2.29 -5.70
CA SER A 96 -7.64 -2.95 -5.51
C SER A 96 -7.52 -4.46 -5.67
N LYS A 97 -8.34 -5.16 -4.88
CA LYS A 97 -8.31 -6.62 -4.75
C LYS A 97 -8.56 -7.30 -6.08
N LEU A 98 -8.01 -8.52 -6.15
CA LEU A 98 -8.48 -9.58 -7.02
C LEU A 98 -10.02 -9.63 -7.02
N ASN A 99 -10.67 -9.71 -8.18
CA ASN A 99 -12.11 -9.94 -8.23
C ASN A 99 -12.39 -11.39 -7.77
N ALA A 100 -12.59 -11.55 -6.46
CA ALA A 100 -12.74 -12.84 -5.81
C ALA A 100 -13.91 -13.65 -6.38
N GLN A 101 -14.97 -12.98 -6.84
CA GLN A 101 -16.12 -13.63 -7.46
C GLN A 101 -15.77 -14.25 -8.82
N ARG A 102 -15.01 -13.53 -9.65
CA ARG A 102 -14.53 -14.09 -10.93
C ARG A 102 -13.59 -15.27 -10.73
N ILE A 103 -12.73 -15.20 -9.71
CA ILE A 103 -11.82 -16.31 -9.41
C ILE A 103 -12.57 -17.51 -8.89
N ALA A 104 -13.49 -17.32 -7.94
CA ALA A 104 -14.33 -18.40 -7.41
C ALA A 104 -15.18 -19.08 -8.50
N GLN A 105 -15.68 -18.33 -9.48
CA GLN A 105 -16.37 -18.91 -10.65
C GLN A 105 -15.46 -19.81 -11.50
N SER A 106 -14.16 -19.55 -11.52
CA SER A 106 -13.18 -20.33 -12.29
C SER A 106 -12.53 -21.46 -11.51
N THR A 107 -12.35 -21.32 -10.19
CA THR A 107 -11.61 -22.27 -9.34
C THR A 107 -12.51 -23.08 -8.41
N GLY A 108 -13.75 -22.64 -8.17
CA GLY A 108 -14.64 -23.20 -7.14
C GLY A 108 -14.39 -22.67 -5.73
N ASP A 109 -13.31 -21.90 -5.50
CA ASP A 109 -12.89 -21.42 -4.18
C ASP A 109 -12.68 -19.90 -4.16
N ILE A 110 -13.02 -19.27 -3.03
CA ILE A 110 -12.78 -17.83 -2.81
C ILE A 110 -11.37 -17.64 -2.21
N PRO A 111 -10.43 -17.01 -2.93
CA PRO A 111 -9.09 -16.77 -2.39
C PRO A 111 -9.15 -15.87 -1.16
N GLN A 112 -8.50 -16.30 -0.09
CA GLN A 112 -8.34 -15.53 1.15
C GLN A 112 -6.89 -15.05 1.27
N ASN A 113 -6.68 -13.87 1.86
CA ASN A 113 -5.35 -13.30 2.13
C ASN A 113 -4.44 -13.21 0.88
N VAL A 114 -5.04 -12.99 -0.29
CA VAL A 114 -4.34 -12.71 -1.54
C VAL A 114 -4.68 -11.28 -1.97
N ASN A 115 -3.79 -10.35 -1.63
CA ASN A 115 -3.89 -8.95 -2.03
C ASN A 115 -2.59 -8.51 -2.70
N PHE A 116 -2.61 -7.36 -3.38
CA PHE A 116 -1.47 -6.89 -4.14
C PHE A 116 -1.13 -5.44 -3.81
N ALA A 117 0.13 -5.09 -4.02
CA ALA A 117 0.62 -3.72 -3.96
C ALA A 117 1.62 -3.47 -5.08
N VAL A 118 1.58 -2.29 -5.69
CA VAL A 118 2.65 -1.82 -6.59
C VAL A 118 3.91 -1.63 -5.78
N LYS A 119 5.04 -2.11 -6.29
CA LYS A 119 6.33 -2.00 -5.60
C LYS A 119 6.73 -0.54 -5.44
N GLY A 120 7.37 -0.23 -4.32
CA GLY A 120 7.89 1.11 -4.03
C GLY A 120 8.88 1.59 -5.07
N THR A 121 9.64 0.69 -5.72
CA THR A 121 10.54 1.02 -6.82
C THR A 121 9.79 1.62 -8.02
N GLU A 122 8.65 1.05 -8.39
CA GLU A 122 7.80 1.56 -9.47
C GLU A 122 7.21 2.94 -9.13
N ALA A 123 6.77 3.11 -7.88
CA ALA A 123 6.29 4.40 -7.39
C ALA A 123 7.40 5.46 -7.37
N LEU A 124 8.61 5.09 -6.95
CA LEU A 124 9.79 5.97 -6.96
C LEU A 124 10.17 6.40 -8.37
N GLU A 125 10.19 5.46 -9.33
CA GLU A 125 10.43 5.77 -10.74
C GLU A 125 9.37 6.73 -11.30
N PHE A 126 8.09 6.43 -11.05
CA PHE A 126 6.99 7.27 -11.46
C PHE A 126 7.09 8.69 -10.88
N LEU A 127 7.38 8.83 -9.58
CA LEU A 127 7.55 10.13 -8.93
C LEU A 127 8.73 10.92 -9.53
N ARG A 128 9.89 10.28 -9.69
CA ARG A 128 11.09 10.91 -10.26
C ARG A 128 10.88 11.34 -11.71
N ALA A 129 10.22 10.52 -12.51
CA ALA A 129 9.88 10.85 -13.90
C ALA A 129 8.95 12.07 -14.00
N ASN A 130 8.20 12.38 -12.94
CA ASN A 130 7.32 13.54 -12.83
C ASN A 130 7.96 14.69 -12.00
N GLY A 131 9.27 14.68 -11.81
CA GLY A 131 10.00 15.77 -11.15
C GLY A 131 9.83 15.84 -9.63
N VAL A 132 9.22 14.82 -9.01
CA VAL A 132 9.08 14.73 -7.55
C VAL A 132 10.29 14.01 -6.97
N GLN A 133 10.91 14.58 -5.93
CA GLN A 133 11.99 13.96 -5.17
C GLN A 133 11.46 13.33 -3.87
N PRO A 134 11.34 11.99 -3.79
CA PRO A 134 10.79 11.34 -2.61
C PRO A 134 11.80 11.34 -1.45
N ARG A 135 11.30 11.48 -0.22
CA ARG A 135 12.12 11.28 0.98
C ARG A 135 12.46 9.80 1.11
N MET A 136 13.72 9.48 1.39
CA MET A 136 14.19 8.12 1.60
C MET A 136 14.58 7.90 3.07
N ALA A 137 14.38 6.70 3.60
CA ALA A 137 14.85 6.31 4.93
C ALA A 137 15.33 4.85 4.94
N PRO A 138 16.44 4.55 5.63
CA PRO A 138 17.01 3.21 5.65
C PRO A 138 16.12 2.22 6.42
N THR A 139 15.94 1.03 5.86
CA THR A 139 15.45 -0.13 6.60
C THR A 139 16.52 -0.57 7.59
N GLY A 140 16.23 -0.54 8.89
CA GLY A 140 17.22 -0.92 9.92
C GLY A 140 17.08 -0.23 11.27
N ALA A 141 16.19 0.74 11.43
CA ALA A 141 15.72 1.11 12.77
C ALA A 141 15.04 -0.12 13.41
N ALA A 142 15.17 -0.27 14.74
CA ALA A 142 14.50 -1.35 15.47
C ALA A 142 13.03 -1.46 15.02
N PRO A 143 12.53 -2.67 14.69
CA PRO A 143 11.15 -2.83 14.22
C PRO A 143 10.19 -2.20 15.22
N ARG A 144 9.32 -1.31 14.74
CA ARG A 144 8.23 -0.76 15.54
C ARG A 144 7.10 -1.77 15.61
N SER A 145 6.28 -1.65 16.65
CA SER A 145 4.97 -2.30 16.69
C SER A 145 4.08 -1.77 15.57
N ALA A 146 3.07 -2.57 15.18
CA ALA A 146 2.10 -2.14 14.19
C ALA A 146 1.35 -0.86 14.62
N ALA A 147 1.10 -0.69 15.93
CA ALA A 147 0.47 0.50 16.48
C ALA A 147 1.32 1.76 16.23
N GLU A 148 2.62 1.70 16.54
CA GLU A 148 3.55 2.81 16.29
C GLU A 148 3.70 3.13 14.79
N VAL A 149 3.68 2.11 13.92
CA VAL A 149 3.63 2.34 12.47
C VAL A 149 2.31 3.04 12.07
N GLY A 150 1.20 2.68 12.72
CA GLY A 150 -0.08 3.34 12.57
C GLY A 150 -0.06 4.82 12.93
N GLU A 151 0.60 5.19 14.03
CA GLU A 151 0.75 6.60 14.43
C GLU A 151 1.56 7.41 13.42
N VAL A 152 2.55 6.80 12.77
CA VAL A 152 3.31 7.43 11.66
C VAL A 152 2.42 7.59 10.41
N ALA A 153 1.60 6.58 10.11
CA ALA A 153 0.78 6.54 8.90
C ALA A 153 -0.46 7.45 8.99
N HIS A 154 -1.05 7.59 10.18
CA HIS A 154 -2.31 8.29 10.42
C HIS A 154 -2.35 9.72 9.87
N PRO A 155 -1.42 10.63 10.25
CA PRO A 155 -1.45 12.00 9.76
C PRO A 155 -1.04 12.11 8.28
N SER A 156 -0.46 11.06 7.70
CA SER A 156 0.07 11.04 6.33
C SER A 156 -0.87 10.39 5.33
N THR A 157 -2.00 9.84 5.77
CA THR A 157 -2.96 9.12 4.93
C THR A 157 -4.28 9.87 4.92
N VAL A 158 -4.70 10.33 3.73
CA VAL A 158 -5.89 11.15 3.56
C VAL A 158 -7.00 10.41 2.80
N PHE A 159 -8.25 10.74 3.11
CA PHE A 159 -9.40 10.24 2.38
C PHE A 159 -9.72 11.12 1.17
N LEU A 160 -9.61 10.55 -0.03
CA LEU A 160 -9.92 11.25 -1.27
C LEU A 160 -11.35 10.93 -1.72
N ARG A 161 -12.15 11.97 -1.99
CA ARG A 161 -13.51 11.83 -2.51
C ARG A 161 -13.70 12.74 -3.73
N CYS A 162 -14.29 12.20 -4.79
CA CYS A 162 -14.76 12.99 -5.91
C CYS A 162 -16.06 13.69 -5.53
N MET A 163 -16.06 15.02 -5.51
CA MET A 163 -17.27 15.83 -5.42
C MET A 163 -17.83 15.98 -6.84
N ARG A 164 -19.12 15.69 -7.02
CA ARG A 164 -19.84 15.93 -8.29
C ARG A 164 -20.44 17.33 -8.29
#